data_AF-A0A2V9RPZ4-F1
#
_entry.id   AF-A0A2V9RPZ4-F1
#
_cell.length_a   1.000
_cell.length_b   1.000
_cell.length_c   1.000
_cell.angle_alpha   90.00
_cell.angle_beta   90.00
_cell.angle_gamma   90.00
#
_symmetry.space_group_name_H-M   'P 1'
#
loop_
_entity.id
_entity.type
_entity.pdbx_description
1 polymer ?
#
loop_
_entity_poly.entity_id
_entity_poly.type
_entity_poly.pdbx_seq_one_letter_code
_entity_poly.pdbx_strand_id
1 'polypeptide(L)'
;MSTEEAIAVVRRNTEEVQGKGNYEVFEELFAKDFVDHTPQPGGFSADRDGARNLYKALRTAFPDFHAEIHWQISDGERVTTFKTYHGTHLGEFWGIAPTGKKIQFETVDVMRVRNGKISDHWG
;
A
#
# COMPACT_ATOMS: atom_id res chain seq x y z
N MET A 1 -17.42 -13.87 0.91
CA MET A 1 -16.24 -13.65 0.05
C MET A 1 -15.31 -14.81 0.26
N SER A 2 -14.79 -15.36 -0.82
CA SER A 2 -13.86 -16.47 -0.79
C SER A 2 -12.42 -15.94 -0.61
N THR A 3 -11.50 -16.81 -0.21
CA THR A 3 -10.10 -16.47 0.08
C THR A 3 -9.36 -15.89 -1.14
N GLU A 4 -9.70 -16.39 -2.31
CA GLU A 4 -9.17 -16.06 -3.63
C GLU A 4 -9.62 -14.66 -4.05
N GLU A 5 -10.88 -14.30 -3.75
CA GLU A 5 -11.42 -12.95 -3.97
C GLU A 5 -10.69 -11.91 -3.11
N ALA A 6 -10.45 -12.21 -1.83
CA ALA A 6 -9.71 -11.32 -0.94
C ALA A 6 -8.25 -11.13 -1.41
N ILE A 7 -7.57 -12.21 -1.80
CA ILE A 7 -6.22 -12.14 -2.38
C ILE A 7 -6.21 -11.28 -3.65
N ALA A 8 -7.18 -11.45 -4.54
CA ALA A 8 -7.28 -10.68 -5.78
C ALA A 8 -7.45 -9.17 -5.51
N VAL A 9 -8.26 -8.79 -4.51
CA VAL A 9 -8.43 -7.40 -4.09
C VAL A 9 -7.10 -6.80 -3.60
N VAL A 10 -6.38 -7.50 -2.71
CA VAL A 10 -5.12 -7.01 -2.13
C VAL A 10 -4.00 -6.99 -3.16
N ARG A 11 -3.97 -7.96 -4.08
CA ARG A 11 -3.06 -7.96 -5.24
C ARG A 11 -3.30 -6.74 -6.13
N ARG A 12 -4.56 -6.47 -6.50
CA ARG A 12 -4.92 -5.30 -7.32
C ARG A 12 -4.51 -3.99 -6.65
N ASN A 13 -4.70 -3.87 -5.34
CA ASN A 13 -4.19 -2.71 -4.59
C ASN A 13 -2.66 -2.59 -4.70
N THR A 14 -1.92 -3.67 -4.50
CA THR A 14 -0.46 -3.66 -4.55
C THR A 14 0.07 -3.30 -5.95
N GLU A 15 -0.53 -3.85 -7.00
CA GLU A 15 -0.09 -3.64 -8.39
C GLU A 15 -0.52 -2.28 -8.95
N GLU A 16 -1.79 -1.89 -8.76
CA GLU A 16 -2.35 -0.68 -9.38
C GLU A 16 -2.17 0.56 -8.51
N VAL A 17 -2.49 0.47 -7.23
CA VAL A 17 -2.46 1.64 -6.34
C VAL A 17 -1.03 1.90 -5.89
N GLN A 18 -0.43 0.94 -5.19
CA GLN A 18 0.92 1.11 -4.66
C GLN A 18 1.94 1.12 -5.80
N GLY A 19 1.77 0.22 -6.78
CA GLY A 19 2.70 0.05 -7.90
C GLY A 19 2.59 1.08 -9.02
N LYS A 20 1.39 1.56 -9.36
CA LYS A 20 1.21 2.52 -10.48
C LYS A 20 0.65 3.88 -10.07
N GLY A 21 0.26 4.05 -8.81
CA GLY A 21 -0.35 5.30 -8.34
C GLY A 21 -1.76 5.53 -8.91
N ASN A 22 -2.49 4.46 -9.23
CA ASN A 22 -3.85 4.54 -9.75
C ASN A 22 -4.85 4.85 -8.61
N TYR A 23 -5.14 6.13 -8.41
CA TYR A 23 -6.00 6.57 -7.30
C TYR A 23 -7.49 6.38 -7.59
N GLU A 24 -7.89 6.20 -8.85
CA GLU A 24 -9.24 5.78 -9.20
C GLU A 24 -9.51 4.36 -8.67
N VAL A 25 -8.54 3.45 -8.81
CA VAL A 25 -8.61 2.10 -8.22
C VAL A 25 -8.55 2.16 -6.69
N PHE A 26 -7.79 3.10 -6.11
CA PHE A 26 -7.83 3.32 -4.65
C PHE A 26 -9.27 3.63 -4.18
N GLU A 27 -9.99 4.48 -4.90
CA GLU A 27 -11.36 4.84 -4.53
C GLU A 27 -12.32 3.63 -4.56
N GLU A 28 -12.10 2.71 -5.50
CA GLU A 28 -12.84 1.45 -5.60
C GLU A 28 -12.51 0.50 -4.45
N LEU A 29 -11.22 0.32 -4.15
CA LEU A 29 -10.75 -0.77 -3.27
C LEU A 29 -10.80 -0.43 -1.79
N PHE A 30 -10.71 0.84 -1.37
CA PHE A 30 -10.69 1.18 0.06
C PHE A 30 -12.10 1.43 0.62
N ALA A 31 -12.38 0.85 1.78
CA ALA A 31 -13.60 1.10 2.54
C ALA A 31 -13.62 2.53 3.09
N LYS A 32 -14.82 3.11 3.25
CA LYS A 32 -14.97 4.48 3.79
C LYS A 32 -14.53 4.56 5.25
N ASP A 33 -14.71 3.47 5.97
CA ASP A 33 -14.32 3.24 7.36
C ASP A 33 -12.97 2.50 7.47
N PHE A 34 -12.09 2.64 6.46
CA PHE A 34 -10.76 2.05 6.49
C PHE A 34 -9.95 2.58 7.70
N VAL A 35 -9.23 1.67 8.36
CA VAL A 35 -8.31 1.98 9.46
C VAL A 35 -6.94 1.39 9.19
N ASP A 36 -5.91 2.23 9.24
CA ASP A 36 -4.52 1.78 9.34
C ASP A 36 -4.13 1.63 10.82
N HIS A 37 -3.82 0.41 11.23
CA HIS A 37 -3.41 0.11 12.61
C HIS A 37 -1.89 0.28 12.82
N THR A 38 -1.14 0.56 11.75
CA THR A 38 0.29 0.89 11.83
C THR A 38 0.49 2.40 11.92
N PRO A 39 1.21 2.91 12.93
CA PRO A 39 1.62 4.30 12.96
C PRO A 39 2.49 4.65 11.75
N GLN A 40 1.99 5.54 10.88
CA GLN A 40 2.71 5.94 9.68
C GLN A 40 3.66 7.13 9.97
N PRO A 41 4.89 7.10 9.43
CA PRO A 41 5.80 8.24 9.50
C PRO A 41 5.23 9.47 8.78
N GLY A 42 5.61 10.67 9.24
CA GLY A 42 5.11 11.93 8.66
C GLY A 42 3.75 12.38 9.20
N GLY A 43 3.18 11.67 10.18
CA GLY A 43 1.97 12.11 10.88
C GLY A 43 0.68 11.96 10.06
N PHE A 44 0.66 11.05 9.08
CA PHE A 44 -0.56 10.71 8.36
C PHE A 44 -1.61 10.15 9.32
N SER A 45 -2.87 10.51 9.10
CA SER A 45 -4.00 9.97 9.85
C SER A 45 -4.12 8.46 9.63
N ALA A 46 -4.68 7.77 10.61
CA ALA A 46 -4.94 6.32 10.54
C ALA A 46 -6.16 5.97 9.68
N ASP A 47 -6.65 6.88 8.85
CA ASP A 47 -7.86 6.72 8.05
C ASP A 47 -7.55 6.59 6.55
N ARG A 48 -8.61 6.44 5.76
CA ARG A 48 -8.53 6.30 4.30
C ARG A 48 -7.77 7.45 3.64
N ASP A 49 -7.98 8.68 4.09
CA ASP A 49 -7.33 9.84 3.51
C ASP A 49 -5.84 9.87 3.85
N GLY A 50 -5.48 9.46 5.07
CA GLY A 50 -4.10 9.26 5.48
C GLY A 50 -3.36 8.24 4.62
N ALA A 51 -3.95 7.07 4.38
CA ALA A 51 -3.38 6.05 3.48
C ALA A 51 -3.18 6.59 2.05
N ARG A 52 -4.17 7.31 1.50
CA ARG A 52 -4.06 7.93 0.17
C ARG A 52 -2.92 8.95 0.11
N ASN A 53 -2.79 9.79 1.14
CA ASN A 53 -1.77 10.83 1.21
C ASN A 53 -0.38 10.23 1.39
N LEU A 54 -0.23 9.15 2.15
CA LEU A 54 1.00 8.39 2.26
C LEU A 54 1.45 7.85 0.89
N TYR A 55 0.55 7.19 0.14
CA TYR A 55 0.89 6.67 -1.19
C TYR A 55 1.26 7.80 -2.18
N LYS A 56 0.60 8.95 -2.11
CA LYS A 56 0.99 10.13 -2.88
C LYS A 56 2.38 10.64 -2.51
N ALA A 57 2.67 10.75 -1.23
CA ALA A 57 3.98 11.19 -0.75
C ALA A 57 5.10 10.23 -1.20
N LEU A 58 4.88 8.92 -1.07
CA LEU A 58 5.80 7.89 -1.57
C LEU A 58 6.00 8.02 -3.09
N ARG A 59 4.94 8.18 -3.87
CA ARG A 59 5.05 8.35 -5.33
C ARG A 59 5.78 9.65 -5.72
N THR A 60 5.57 10.75 -4.98
CA THR A 60 6.29 12.00 -5.22
C THR A 60 7.79 11.83 -4.95
N ALA A 61 8.17 11.16 -3.86
CA ALA A 61 9.56 10.88 -3.52
C ALA A 61 10.21 9.86 -4.46
N PHE A 62 9.44 8.85 -4.88
CA PHE A 62 9.85 7.72 -5.70
C PHE A 62 8.89 7.56 -6.89
N PRO A 63 9.06 8.31 -7.98
CA PRO A 63 8.14 8.28 -9.13
C PRO A 63 7.97 6.90 -9.77
N ASP A 64 9.01 6.07 -9.71
CA ASP A 64 9.07 4.69 -10.20
C ASP A 64 8.80 3.64 -9.09
N PHE A 65 8.18 4.05 -7.97
CA PHE A 65 7.85 3.15 -6.87
C PHE A 65 7.02 1.96 -7.36
N HIS A 66 7.45 0.75 -7.04
CA HIS A 66 6.69 -0.47 -7.36
C HIS A 66 6.97 -1.58 -6.37
N ALA A 67 6.08 -2.57 -6.35
CA ALA A 67 6.18 -3.74 -5.50
C ALA A 67 6.38 -5.01 -6.34
N GLU A 68 7.27 -5.88 -5.90
CA GLU A 68 7.36 -7.28 -6.29
C GLU A 68 6.68 -8.14 -5.23
N ILE A 69 5.57 -8.78 -5.57
CA ILE A 69 4.85 -9.68 -4.65
C ILE A 69 5.52 -11.07 -4.71
N HIS A 70 6.07 -11.51 -3.59
CA HIS A 70 6.67 -12.84 -3.47
C HIS A 70 5.62 -13.91 -3.19
N TRP A 71 4.74 -13.66 -2.22
CA TRP A 71 3.62 -14.54 -1.92
C TRP A 71 2.49 -13.80 -1.20
N GLN A 72 1.30 -14.39 -1.28
CA GLN A 72 0.13 -13.97 -0.53
C GLN A 72 -0.55 -15.20 0.06
N ILE A 73 -0.98 -15.08 1.31
CA ILE A 73 -1.78 -16.10 1.99
C ILE A 73 -3.00 -15.43 2.61
N SER A 74 -4.10 -16.15 2.68
CA SER A 74 -5.34 -15.64 3.27
C SER A 74 -5.82 -16.52 4.42
N ASP A 75 -6.25 -15.89 5.50
CA ASP A 75 -7.06 -16.47 6.57
C ASP A 75 -8.43 -15.77 6.59
N GLY A 76 -9.38 -16.38 5.88
CA GLY A 76 -10.70 -15.80 5.63
C GLY A 76 -10.61 -14.44 4.92
N GLU A 77 -10.99 -13.38 5.62
CA GLU A 77 -10.98 -11.99 5.10
C GLU A 77 -9.62 -11.29 5.19
N ARG A 78 -8.63 -11.89 5.86
CA ARG A 78 -7.30 -11.28 6.07
C ARG A 78 -6.31 -11.86 5.08
N VAL A 79 -5.58 -11.00 4.39
CA VAL A 79 -4.54 -11.39 3.44
C VAL A 79 -3.21 -10.87 3.93
N THR A 80 -2.27 -11.77 4.17
CA THR A 80 -0.87 -11.44 4.45
C THR A 80 -0.10 -11.44 3.13
N THR A 81 0.64 -10.36 2.87
CA THR A 81 1.47 -10.21 1.67
C THR A 81 2.93 -10.02 2.05
N PHE A 82 3.82 -10.84 1.50
CA PHE A 82 5.26 -10.56 1.51
C PHE A 82 5.67 -9.99 0.16
N LYS A 83 6.34 -8.84 0.19
CA LYS A 83 6.76 -8.12 -1.01
C LYS A 83 8.02 -7.31 -0.78
N THR A 84 8.72 -7.02 -1.88
CA THR A 84 9.81 -6.04 -1.90
C THR A 84 9.33 -4.80 -2.63
N TYR A 85 9.53 -3.63 -2.03
CA TYR A 85 9.37 -2.36 -2.70
C TYR A 85 10.67 -1.91 -3.33
N HIS A 86 10.56 -1.24 -4.46
CA HIS A 86 11.65 -0.63 -5.20
C HIS A 86 11.29 0.81 -5.56
N GLY A 87 12.29 1.66 -5.74
CA GLY A 87 12.12 3.01 -6.27
C GLY A 87 13.44 3.75 -6.39
N THR A 88 13.40 4.94 -6.99
CA THR A 88 14.51 5.86 -7.16
C THR A 88 14.16 7.17 -6.47
N HIS A 89 15.02 7.63 -5.55
CA HIS A 89 14.76 8.84 -4.75
C HIS A 89 14.94 10.11 -5.59
N LEU A 90 13.85 10.61 -6.18
CA LEU A 90 13.82 11.73 -7.11
C LEU A 90 12.99 12.93 -6.64
N GLY A 91 12.18 12.76 -5.58
CA GLY A 91 11.55 13.85 -4.85
C GLY A 91 12.13 14.01 -3.45
N GLU A 92 11.73 15.06 -2.74
CA GLU A 92 12.06 15.19 -1.32
C GLU A 92 11.29 14.13 -0.50
N PHE A 93 11.99 13.48 0.43
CA PHE A 93 11.39 12.48 1.31
C PHE A 93 11.81 12.72 2.75
N TRP A 94 10.84 13.10 3.60
CA TRP A 94 11.05 13.40 5.04
C TRP A 94 12.23 14.35 5.30
N GLY A 95 12.28 15.46 4.55
CA GLY A 95 13.34 16.48 4.68
C GLY A 95 14.68 16.09 4.04
N ILE A 96 14.76 14.94 3.39
CA ILE A 96 15.94 14.50 2.63
C ILE A 96 15.73 14.90 1.18
N ALA A 97 16.64 15.74 0.66
CA ALA A 97 16.66 16.12 -0.76
C ALA A 97 16.87 14.89 -1.67
N PRO A 98 16.36 14.91 -2.92
CA PRO A 98 16.46 13.79 -3.85
C PRO A 98 17.92 13.38 -4.07
N THR A 99 18.23 12.11 -3.82
CA THR A 99 19.62 11.61 -3.87
C THR A 99 19.95 10.91 -5.18
N GLY A 100 18.96 10.60 -6.01
CA GLY A 100 19.12 9.81 -7.25
C GLY A 100 19.47 8.34 -7.00
N LYS A 101 19.49 7.88 -5.74
CA LYS A 101 19.81 6.49 -5.39
C LYS A 101 18.57 5.60 -5.54
N LYS A 102 18.80 4.35 -5.93
CA LYS A 102 17.80 3.30 -5.86
C LYS A 102 17.63 2.83 -4.42
N ILE A 103 16.40 2.56 -4.05
CA ILE A 103 16.02 1.93 -2.78
C ILE A 103 15.41 0.56 -3.04
N GLN A 104 15.58 -0.34 -2.08
CA GLN A 104 14.81 -1.57 -2.00
C GLN A 104 14.59 -1.93 -0.53
N PHE A 105 13.39 -2.36 -0.18
CA PHE A 105 13.10 -2.83 1.16
C PHE A 105 11.97 -3.85 1.16
N GLU A 106 12.09 -4.82 2.06
CA GLU A 106 11.11 -5.89 2.26
C GLU A 106 10.01 -5.44 3.22
N THR A 107 8.80 -5.94 2.99
CA THR A 107 7.63 -5.71 3.86
C THR A 107 6.78 -6.95 3.94
N VAL A 108 6.24 -7.20 5.14
CA VAL A 108 5.13 -8.12 5.37
C VAL A 108 4.00 -7.31 5.97
N ASP A 109 2.90 -7.20 5.24
CA ASP A 109 1.69 -6.53 5.72
C ASP A 109 0.49 -7.47 5.70
N VAL A 110 -0.53 -7.09 6.46
CA VAL A 110 -1.83 -7.75 6.47
C VAL A 110 -2.88 -6.71 6.11
N MET A 111 -3.74 -7.05 5.16
CA MET A 111 -4.93 -6.27 4.83
C MET A 111 -6.18 -7.11 5.07
N ARG A 112 -7.20 -6.51 5.69
CA ARG A 112 -8.52 -7.15 5.78
C ARG A 112 -9.41 -6.63 4.66
N VAL A 113 -10.11 -7.55 3.99
CA VAL A 113 -11.10 -7.23 2.97
C VAL A 113 -12.49 -7.58 3.49
N ARG A 114 -13.43 -6.63 3.44
CA ARG A 114 -14.86 -6.82 3.73
C ARG A 114 -15.68 -6.28 2.57
N ASN A 115 -16.66 -7.06 2.10
CA ASN A 115 -17.53 -6.64 0.99
C ASN A 115 -16.74 -6.17 -0.26
N GLY A 116 -15.63 -6.84 -0.59
CA GLY A 116 -14.75 -6.48 -1.71
C GLY A 116 -13.89 -5.23 -1.50
N LYS A 117 -13.85 -4.66 -0.30
CA LYS A 117 -13.09 -3.44 0.03
C LYS A 117 -12.12 -3.69 1.18
N ILE A 118 -10.93 -3.09 1.11
CA ILE A 118 -9.93 -3.09 2.16
C ILE A 118 -10.43 -2.21 3.31
N SER A 119 -10.62 -2.81 4.49
CA SER A 119 -11.11 -2.13 5.69
C SER A 119 -10.03 -1.89 6.74
N ASP A 120 -8.97 -2.68 6.73
CA ASP A 120 -7.93 -2.59 7.75
C ASP A 120 -6.56 -2.89 7.15
N HIS A 121 -5.52 -2.29 7.75
CA HIS A 121 -4.12 -2.57 7.46
C HIS A 121 -3.31 -2.75 8.76
N TRP A 122 -2.36 -3.68 8.76
CA TRP A 122 -1.34 -3.88 9.79
C TRP A 122 0.01 -4.21 9.15
N GLY A 123 1.11 -3.84 9.81
CA GLY A 123 2.49 -4.09 9.34
C GLY A 123 3.26 -2.82 9.12
#